data_AF-A0A842LBL0-F1
#
_entry.id   AF-A0A842LBL0-F1
#
_cell.length_a   1.000
_cell.length_b   1.000
_cell.length_c   1.000
_cell.angle_alpha   90.00
_cell.angle_beta   90.00
_cell.angle_gamma   90.00
#
_symmetry.space_group_name_H-M   'P 1'
#
loop_
_entity.id
_entity.type
_entity.pdbx_description
1 polymer ?
#
loop_
_entity_poly.entity_id
_entity_poly.type
_entity_poly.pdbx_seq_one_letter_code
_entity_poly.pdbx_strand_id
1 'polypeptide(L)'
;NKRREMQLEYNKKHGITPRSAKRSLKAKKEKIKVEDFMELPDDELKLIIKDLEEEMEEAASNLEFEKAATLRDQILTLKGNVKGMKNGQ
;
A
#
# COMPACT_ATOMS: atom_id res chain seq x y z
N ASN A 1 0.17 16.83 -27.52
CA ASN A 1 -0.83 15.93 -28.14
C ASN A 1 -0.26 14.80 -29.00
N LYS A 2 0.77 15.01 -29.84
CA LYS A 2 1.32 13.97 -30.74
C LYS A 2 1.74 12.65 -30.08
N ARG A 3 2.34 12.70 -28.87
CA ARG A 3 2.80 11.50 -28.15
C ARG A 3 1.65 10.58 -27.72
N ARG A 4 0.51 11.18 -27.36
CA ARG A 4 -0.67 10.45 -26.86
C ARG A 4 -1.40 9.76 -28.01
N GLU A 5 -1.43 10.38 -29.18
CA GLU A 5 -1.98 9.79 -30.40
C GLU A 5 -1.21 8.53 -30.82
N MET A 6 0.13 8.60 -30.86
CA MET A 6 0.96 7.42 -31.14
C MET A 6 0.76 6.28 -30.14
N GLN A 7 0.61 6.61 -28.85
CA GLN A 7 0.35 5.61 -27.81
C GLN A 7 -1.01 4.93 -27.98
N LEU A 8 -2.05 5.70 -28.32
CA LEU A 8 -3.39 5.15 -28.57
C LEU A 8 -3.42 4.27 -29.82
N GLU A 9 -2.73 4.68 -30.89
CA GLU A 9 -2.66 3.93 -32.13
C GLU A 9 -1.89 2.60 -31.96
N TYR A 10 -0.76 2.64 -31.25
CA TYR A 10 -0.01 1.45 -30.85
C TYR A 10 -0.87 0.52 -29.99
N ASN A 11 -1.53 1.07 -28.97
CA ASN A 11 -2.40 0.30 -28.09
C ASN A 11 -3.55 -0.36 -28.85
N LYS A 12 -4.16 0.34 -29.81
CA LYS A 12 -5.23 -0.21 -30.67
C LYS A 12 -4.72 -1.32 -31.59
N LYS A 13 -3.55 -1.13 -32.21
CA LYS A 13 -2.93 -2.12 -33.10
C LYS A 13 -2.52 -3.40 -32.36
N HIS A 14 -2.11 -3.27 -31.11
CA HIS A 14 -1.62 -4.39 -30.29
C HIS A 14 -2.66 -4.92 -29.28
N GLY A 15 -3.90 -4.42 -29.30
CA GLY A 15 -4.97 -4.86 -28.39
C GLY A 15 -4.70 -4.54 -26.91
N ILE A 16 -3.88 -3.53 -26.62
CA ILE A 16 -3.49 -3.14 -25.27
C ILE A 16 -4.53 -2.17 -24.71
N THR A 17 -5.34 -2.63 -23.77
CA THR A 17 -6.24 -1.74 -23.04
C THR A 17 -5.42 -0.88 -22.06
N PRO A 18 -5.45 0.46 -22.17
CA PRO A 18 -4.70 1.32 -21.26
C PRO A 18 -5.28 1.20 -19.85
N ARG A 19 -4.59 0.45 -18.99
CA ARG A 19 -4.87 0.38 -17.56
C ARG A 19 -3.85 1.26 -16.84
N SER A 20 -4.30 2.06 -15.88
CA SER A 20 -3.40 2.79 -14.99
C SER A 20 -2.45 1.78 -14.33
N ALA A 21 -1.15 2.03 -14.43
CA ALA A 21 -0.14 1.22 -13.76
C ALA A 21 -0.31 1.38 -12.23
N LYS A 22 -1.12 0.52 -11.62
CA LYS A 22 -1.02 0.28 -10.18
C LYS A 22 0.27 -0.49 -9.99
N ARG A 23 1.33 0.21 -9.57
CA ARG A 23 2.57 -0.42 -9.11
C ARG A 23 2.24 -1.13 -7.81
N SER A 24 1.65 -2.32 -7.91
CA SER A 24 1.31 -3.09 -6.73
C SER A 24 2.62 -3.57 -6.11
N LEU A 25 2.90 -3.15 -4.89
CA LEU A 25 3.96 -3.69 -4.04
C LEU A 25 3.63 -5.14 -3.58
N LYS A 26 2.60 -5.77 -4.17
CA LYS A 26 2.04 -7.10 -3.86
C LYS A 26 3.02 -8.29 -4.04
N ALA A 27 4.29 -8.04 -4.39
CA ALA A 27 5.29 -9.05 -4.69
C ALA A 27 6.26 -9.36 -3.52
N LYS A 28 6.05 -8.80 -2.32
CA LYS A 28 6.74 -9.27 -1.10
C LYS A 28 5.72 -9.71 -0.04
N LYS A 29 4.98 -10.78 -0.34
CA LYS A 29 4.23 -11.54 0.67
C LYS A 29 5.16 -12.47 1.47
N GLU A 30 6.31 -11.97 1.89
CA GLU A 30 7.16 -12.65 2.86
C GLU A 30 7.18 -11.78 4.09
N LYS A 31 6.35 -12.16 5.08
CA LYS A 31 6.34 -11.73 6.49
C LYS A 31 7.12 -10.43 6.72
N ILE A 32 6.62 -9.31 6.19
CA ILE A 32 7.25 -8.03 6.48
C ILE A 32 6.97 -7.78 7.95
N LYS A 33 8.05 -7.80 8.72
CA LYS A 33 8.01 -7.66 10.16
C LYS A 33 7.69 -6.21 10.46
N VAL A 34 6.83 -5.96 11.44
CA VAL A 34 6.44 -4.59 11.81
C VAL A 34 7.69 -3.80 12.24
N GLU A 35 8.69 -4.52 12.74
CA GLU A 35 10.02 -4.07 13.10
C GLU A 35 10.79 -3.44 11.93
N ASP A 36 10.59 -3.91 10.68
CA ASP A 36 11.30 -3.38 9.50
C ASP A 36 10.83 -1.97 9.13
N PHE A 37 9.63 -1.58 9.59
CA PHE A 37 9.04 -0.27 9.32
C PHE A 37 9.26 0.74 10.45
N MET A 38 9.82 0.31 11.60
CA MET A 38 10.03 1.18 12.76
C MET A 38 11.16 2.20 12.56
N GLU A 39 12.09 1.95 11.63
CA GLU A 39 13.22 2.83 11.34
C GLU A 39 12.96 3.82 10.20
N LEU A 40 11.77 3.78 9.59
CA LEU A 40 11.43 4.62 8.44
C LEU A 40 11.00 6.04 8.88
N PRO A 41 11.24 7.07 8.03
CA PRO A 41 10.74 8.41 8.26
C PRO A 41 9.21 8.46 8.41
N ASP A 42 8.70 9.37 9.24
CA ASP A 42 7.26 9.57 9.51
C ASP A 42 6.38 9.59 8.24
N ASP A 43 6.88 10.19 7.16
CA ASP A 43 6.13 10.32 5.91
C ASP A 43 6.03 8.99 5.13
N GLU A 44 7.08 8.16 5.19
CA GLU A 44 7.04 6.80 4.64
C GLU A 44 6.15 5.90 5.49
N LEU A 45 6.22 6.06 6.82
CA LEU A 45 5.40 5.30 7.76
C LEU A 45 3.90 5.58 7.59
N LYS A 46 3.50 6.83 7.30
CA LYS A 46 2.11 7.18 6.95
C LYS A 46 1.65 6.50 5.65
N LEU A 47 2.51 6.41 4.65
CA LEU A 47 2.17 5.73 3.39
C LEU A 47 1.94 4.24 3.63
N ILE A 48 2.81 3.59 4.41
CA ILE A 48 2.67 2.17 4.76
C ILE A 48 1.39 1.93 5.58
N ILE A 49 1.10 2.79 6.56
CA ILE A 49 -0.14 2.71 7.34
C ILE A 49 -1.36 2.78 6.42
N LYS A 50 -1.36 3.70 5.46
CA LYS A 50 -2.46 3.84 4.50
C LYS A 50 -2.63 2.59 3.63
N ASP A 51 -1.53 2.03 3.14
CA ASP A 51 -1.56 0.79 2.35
C ASP A 51 -2.12 -0.39 3.16
N LEU A 52 -1.72 -0.51 4.44
CA LEU A 52 -2.25 -1.53 5.34
C LEU A 52 -3.73 -1.32 5.67
N GLU A 53 -4.19 -0.08 5.78
CA GLU A 53 -5.61 0.26 5.95
C GLU A 53 -6.44 -0.19 4.73
N GLU A 54 -5.96 0.08 3.51
CA GLU A 54 -6.62 -0.40 2.28
C GLU A 54 -6.67 -1.94 2.23
N GLU A 55 -5.59 -2.62 2.60
CA GLU A 55 -5.58 -4.10 2.67
C GLU A 55 -6.51 -4.66 3.75
N MET A 56 -6.64 -3.98 4.89
CA MET A 56 -7.55 -4.35 5.97
C MET A 56 -9.01 -4.23 5.53
N GLU A 57 -9.36 -3.13 4.85
CA GLU A 57 -10.70 -2.93 4.29
C GLU A 57 -11.03 -3.95 3.20
N GLU A 58 -10.07 -4.30 2.33
CA GLU A 58 -10.24 -5.36 1.33
C GLU A 58 -10.48 -6.71 2.03
N ALA A 59 -9.69 -7.06 3.05
CA ALA A 59 -9.86 -8.29 3.83
C ALA A 59 -11.22 -8.34 4.54
N ALA A 60 -11.64 -7.23 5.16
CA ALA A 60 -12.95 -7.13 5.81
C ALA A 60 -14.11 -7.29 4.81
N SER A 61 -13.98 -6.68 3.62
CA SER A 61 -14.96 -6.80 2.54
C SER A 61 -15.08 -8.23 2.01
N ASN A 62 -13.99 -8.99 2.04
CA ASN A 62 -13.93 -10.39 1.65
C ASN A 62 -14.30 -11.36 2.80
N LEU A 63 -14.77 -10.86 3.96
CA LEU A 63 -15.08 -11.66 5.16
C LEU A 63 -13.87 -12.39 5.76
N GLU A 64 -12.64 -11.95 5.45
CA GLU A 64 -11.38 -12.49 6.00
C GLU A 64 -11.05 -11.83 7.35
N PHE A 65 -11.87 -12.05 8.37
CA PHE A 65 -11.79 -11.31 9.65
C PHE A 65 -10.48 -11.52 10.42
N GLU A 66 -9.90 -12.72 10.40
CA GLU A 66 -8.61 -12.99 11.07
C GLU A 66 -7.47 -12.17 10.46
N LYS A 67 -7.49 -12.01 9.14
CA LYS A 67 -6.51 -11.23 8.40
C LYS A 67 -6.72 -9.73 8.63
N ALA A 68 -7.97 -9.26 8.62
CA ALA A 68 -8.30 -7.88 8.98
C ALA A 68 -7.89 -7.55 10.42
N ALA A 69 -8.08 -8.48 11.38
CA ALA A 69 -7.64 -8.31 12.76
C ALA A 69 -6.11 -8.21 12.86
N THR A 70 -5.38 -9.06 12.14
CA THR A 70 -3.90 -9.00 12.09
C THR A 70 -3.42 -7.66 11.54
N LEU A 71 -4.00 -7.20 10.42
CA LEU A 71 -3.65 -5.92 9.80
C LEU A 71 -3.96 -4.74 10.73
N ARG A 72 -5.10 -4.77 11.43
CA ARG A 72 -5.47 -3.76 12.44
C ARG A 72 -4.42 -3.64 13.52
N ASP A 73 -3.98 -4.76 14.08
CA ASP A 73 -3.01 -4.78 15.17
C ASP A 73 -1.64 -4.25 14.68
N GLN A 74 -1.24 -4.55 13.44
CA GLN A 74 -0.05 -3.96 12.81
C GLN A 74 -0.16 -2.44 12.64
N ILE A 75 -1.30 -1.94 12.16
CA ILE A 75 -1.57 -0.49 12.01
C ILE A 75 -1.48 0.21 13.36
N LEU A 76 -2.02 -0.38 14.43
CA LEU A 76 -1.98 0.20 15.78
C LEU A 76 -0.55 0.31 16.30
N THR A 77 0.28 -0.72 16.10
CA THR A 77 1.70 -0.67 16.47
C THR A 77 2.44 0.44 15.74
N LEU A 78 2.23 0.56 14.42
CA LEU A 78 2.87 1.61 13.61
C LEU A 78 2.39 3.02 14.00
N LYS A 79 1.09 3.22 14.22
CA LYS A 79 0.53 4.51 14.68
C LYS A 79 0.98 4.89 16.09
N GLY A 80 1.11 3.92 17.00
CA GLY A 80 1.60 4.13 18.35
C GLY A 80 3.03 4.68 18.36
N ASN A 81 3.89 4.16 17.48
CA ASN A 81 5.27 4.61 17.35
C ASN A 81 5.40 6.03 16.78
N VAL A 82 4.61 6.39 15.76
CA VAL A 82 4.54 7.79 15.24
C VAL A 82 4.20 8.77 16.37
N LYS A 83 3.32 8.37 17.29
CA LYS A 83 2.90 9.23 18.41
C LYS A 83 3.94 9.27 19.54
N GLY A 84 4.67 8.17 19.76
CA GLY A 84 5.77 8.08 20.73
C GLY A 84 6.97 8.94 20.35
N MET A 85 7.34 8.99 19.05
CA MET A 85 8.44 9.83 18.57
C MET A 85 8.15 11.34 18.69
N LYS A 86 6.89 11.75 18.57
CA LYS A 86 6.47 13.16 18.71
C LYS A 86 6.50 13.71 20.13
N ASN A 87 6.54 12.84 21.15
CA ASN A 87 6.54 13.26 22.56
C ASN A 87 7.95 13.27 23.18
N GLY A 88 8.99 12.98 22.39
CA GLY A 88 10.39 12.88 22.83
C GLY A 88 11.31 13.99 22.30
N GLN A 89 10.77 15.08 21.75
CA GLN A 89 11.54 16.27 21.33
C GLN A 89 11.16 17.49 22.16
#